data_AF-A0A949E2M1-F1
#
_entry.id   AF-A0A949E2M1-F1
#
_cell.length_a   1.000
_cell.length_b   1.000
_cell.length_c   1.000
_cell.angle_alpha   90.00
_cell.angle_beta   90.00
_cell.angle_gamma   90.00
#
_symmetry.space_group_name_H-M   'P 1'
#
loop_
_entity.id
_entity.type
_entity.pdbx_description
1 polymer ?
#
loop_
_entity_poly.entity_id
_entity_poly.type
_entity_poly.pdbx_seq_one_letter_code
_entity_poly.pdbx_strand_id
1 'polypeptide(L)'
;MMRSAVERQIEIIGEAARRISDATRQAHPEIPWRAIVGQRNVLAHEYGAVLHEAIWAVAKRRIPELIVALRRILPDQPDDDTETDKGVEDR
;
A
#
# COMPACT_ATOMS: atom_id res chain seq x y z
N MET A 1 5.30 -3.02 -18.15
CA MET A 1 4.66 -4.06 -17.32
C MET A 1 4.79 -3.79 -15.81
N MET A 2 5.98 -3.50 -15.26
CA MET A 2 6.13 -3.23 -13.80
C MET A 2 5.31 -2.03 -13.28
N ARG A 3 5.20 -0.94 -14.07
CA ARG A 3 4.45 0.26 -13.70
C ARG A 3 2.99 -0.04 -13.36
N SER A 4 2.29 -0.67 -14.30
CA SER A 4 0.88 -1.02 -14.14
C SER A 4 0.65 -2.00 -12.98
N ALA A 5 1.64 -2.84 -12.65
CA ALA A 5 1.57 -3.70 -11.48
C ALA A 5 1.59 -2.90 -10.18
N VAL A 6 2.50 -1.93 -10.02
CA VAL A 6 2.58 -1.08 -8.81
C VAL A 6 1.32 -0.23 -8.64
N GLU A 7 0.85 0.40 -9.72
CA GLU A 7 -0.40 1.16 -9.73
C GLU A 7 -1.58 0.28 -9.29
N ARG A 8 -1.68 -0.92 -9.87
CA ARG A 8 -2.73 -1.89 -9.51
C ARG A 8 -2.68 -2.30 -8.04
N GLN A 9 -1.49 -2.52 -7.48
CA GLN A 9 -1.36 -2.86 -6.06
C GLN A 9 -1.83 -1.71 -5.16
N ILE A 10 -1.49 -0.46 -5.50
CA ILE A 10 -1.94 0.71 -4.74
C ILE A 10 -3.47 0.85 -4.80
N GLU A 11 -4.09 0.58 -5.96
CA GLU A 11 -5.55 0.54 -6.07
C GLU A 11 -6.18 -0.53 -5.17
N ILE A 12 -5.61 -1.73 -5.14
CA ILE A 12 -6.09 -2.83 -4.30
C ILE A 12 -6.02 -2.45 -2.81
N ILE A 13 -4.93 -1.80 -2.38
CA ILE A 13 -4.77 -1.31 -1.01
C ILE A 13 -5.86 -0.28 -0.67
N GLY A 14 -6.12 0.69 -1.57
CA GLY A 14 -7.18 1.68 -1.38
C GLY A 14 -8.58 1.07 -1.32
N GLU A 15 -8.84 0.04 -2.14
CA GLU A 15 -10.08 -0.73 -2.12
C GLU A 15 -10.26 -1.50 -0.81
N ALA A 16 -9.22 -2.17 -0.33
CA ALA A 16 -9.22 -2.89 0.94
C ALA A 16 -9.47 -1.93 2.11
N ALA A 17 -8.79 -0.79 2.14
CA ALA A 17 -9.00 0.25 3.14
C ALA A 17 -10.45 0.75 3.18
N ARG A 18 -11.15 0.77 2.03
CA ARG A 18 -12.57 1.19 1.96
C ARG A 18 -13.53 0.18 2.61
N ARG A 19 -13.14 -1.08 2.72
CA ARG A 19 -13.94 -2.14 3.34
C ARG A 19 -13.77 -2.23 4.86
N ILE A 20 -12.75 -1.57 5.41
CA ILE A 20 -12.55 -1.47 6.86
C ILE A 20 -13.72 -0.72 7.50
N SER A 21 -14.23 -1.24 8.62
CA SER A 21 -15.35 -0.65 9.35
C SER A 21 -15.01 0.74 9.90
N ASP A 22 -16.01 1.61 10.01
CA ASP A 22 -15.79 2.95 10.58
C ASP A 22 -15.37 2.90 12.05
N ALA A 23 -15.83 1.90 12.81
CA ALA A 23 -15.39 1.68 14.19
C ALA A 23 -13.88 1.43 14.26
N THR A 24 -13.34 0.55 13.40
CA THR A 24 -11.90 0.29 13.31
C THR A 24 -11.13 1.53 12.86
N ARG A 25 -11.66 2.29 11.90
CA ARG A 25 -11.01 3.52 11.45
C ARG A 25 -10.93 4.59 12.54
N GLN A 26 -11.99 4.70 13.34
CA GLN A 26 -12.06 5.63 14.47
C GLN A 26 -11.16 5.21 15.63
N ALA A 27 -11.01 3.90 15.84
CA ALA A 27 -10.08 3.36 16.84
C ALA A 27 -8.61 3.59 16.50
N HIS A 28 -8.29 3.74 15.20
CA HIS A 28 -6.92 3.90 14.69
C HIS A 28 -6.76 5.16 13.83
N PRO A 29 -6.94 6.38 14.39
CA PRO A 29 -6.85 7.64 13.66
C PRO A 29 -5.43 7.98 13.19
N GLU A 30 -4.40 7.33 13.74
CA GLU A 30 -3.00 7.42 13.31
C GLU A 30 -2.79 6.90 11.89
N ILE A 31 -3.67 6.02 11.40
CA ILE A 31 -3.65 5.54 10.02
C ILE A 31 -4.48 6.51 9.17
N PRO A 32 -3.94 7.09 8.09
CA PRO A 32 -4.63 8.08 7.27
C PRO A 32 -5.64 7.42 6.31
N TRP A 33 -6.68 6.75 6.86
CA TRP A 33 -7.65 5.95 6.11
C TRP A 33 -8.26 6.66 4.91
N ARG A 34 -8.67 7.91 5.08
CA ARG A 34 -9.28 8.71 4.01
C ARG A 34 -8.31 8.95 2.85
N ALA A 35 -7.02 9.18 3.14
CA ALA A 35 -6.00 9.35 2.11
C ALA A 35 -5.74 8.03 1.37
N ILE A 36 -5.66 6.91 2.09
CA ILE A 36 -5.44 5.58 1.52
C ILE A 36 -6.60 5.20 0.58
N VAL A 37 -7.85 5.42 1.00
CA VAL A 37 -9.05 5.20 0.16
C VAL A 37 -9.05 6.13 -1.05
N GLY A 38 -8.58 7.37 -0.88
CA GLY A 38 -8.54 8.42 -1.90
C GLY A 38 -7.52 8.20 -3.02
N GLN A 39 -6.53 7.30 -2.85
CA GLN A 39 -5.48 7.11 -3.86
C GLN A 39 -5.97 6.64 -5.23
N ARG A 40 -7.16 6.03 -5.31
CA ARG A 40 -7.77 5.68 -6.60
C ARG A 40 -8.04 6.90 -7.49
N ASN A 41 -8.34 8.06 -6.89
CA ASN A 41 -8.67 9.27 -7.65
C ASN A 41 -7.42 9.95 -8.21
N VAL A 42 -6.29 9.83 -7.50
CA VAL A 42 -5.00 10.39 -7.90
C VAL A 42 -4.46 9.67 -9.15
N LEU A 43 -4.64 8.35 -9.23
CA LEU A 43 -4.24 7.54 -10.39
C LEU A 43 -5.10 7.79 -11.64
N ALA A 44 -6.37 8.12 -11.47
CA ALA A 44 -7.33 8.24 -12.58
C ALA A 44 -7.33 9.62 -13.27
N HIS A 45 -6.83 10.68 -12.62
CA HIS A 45 -6.95 12.06 -13.12
C HIS A 45 -5.68 12.66 -13.71
N GLU A 46 -4.48 12.16 -13.40
CA GLU A 46 -3.23 12.84 -13.78
C GLU A 46 -2.23 11.90 -14.49
N TYR A 47 -2.46 11.54 -15.75
CA TYR A 47 -1.54 10.71 -16.56
C TYR A 47 -0.22 11.45 -16.97
N GLY A 48 0.36 12.25 -16.08
CA GLY A 48 1.60 13.00 -16.30
C GLY A 48 2.82 12.39 -15.63
N ALA A 49 4.02 12.84 -16.02
CA ALA A 49 5.30 12.42 -15.41
C ALA A 49 5.37 12.70 -13.90
N VAL A 50 4.72 13.78 -13.43
CA VAL A 50 4.63 14.18 -12.02
C VAL A 50 3.90 13.13 -11.17
N LEU A 51 2.88 12.46 -11.74
CA LEU A 51 2.17 11.38 -11.05
C LEU A 51 3.06 10.16 -10.84
N HIS A 52 4.02 9.89 -11.74
CA HIS A 52 4.89 8.73 -11.63
C HIS A 52 5.81 8.82 -10.41
N GLU A 53 6.43 9.98 -10.18
CA GLU A 53 7.27 10.21 -9.01
C GLU A 53 6.44 10.11 -7.73
N ALA A 54 5.20 10.59 -7.75
CA ALA A 54 4.27 10.47 -6.63
C ALA A 54 3.93 9.01 -6.33
N ILE A 55 3.61 8.20 -7.35
CA ILE A 55 3.33 6.76 -7.20
C ILE A 55 4.54 6.03 -6.63
N TRP A 56 5.74 6.32 -7.14
CA TRP A 56 6.96 5.70 -6.65
C TRP A 56 7.26 6.10 -5.20
N ALA A 57 7.03 7.37 -4.84
CA ALA A 57 7.15 7.84 -3.47
C ALA A 57 6.15 7.16 -2.53
N VAL A 58 4.91 6.93 -2.98
CA VAL A 58 3.91 6.16 -2.23
C VAL A 58 4.42 4.73 -1.99
N ALA A 59 4.84 4.04 -3.05
CA ALA A 59 5.32 2.66 -2.96
C ALA A 59 6.56 2.52 -2.05
N LYS A 60 7.52 3.45 -2.13
CA LYS A 60 8.78 3.37 -1.39
C LYS A 60 8.74 3.92 0.02
N ARG A 61 7.83 4.85 0.33
CA ARG A 61 7.78 5.52 1.64
C ARG A 61 6.49 5.22 2.41
N ARG A 62 5.35 5.49 1.77
CA ARG A 62 4.03 5.40 2.44
C ARG A 62 3.59 3.96 2.69
N ILE A 63 3.86 3.03 1.76
CA ILE A 63 3.48 1.63 1.95
C ILE A 63 4.26 0.99 3.11
N PRO A 64 5.60 1.13 3.23
CA PRO A 64 6.32 0.65 4.41
C PRO A 64 5.83 1.26 5.73
N GLU A 65 5.57 2.58 5.77
CA GLU A 65 4.98 3.25 6.94
C GLU A 65 3.63 2.64 7.33
N LEU A 66 2.77 2.37 6.33
CA LEU A 66 1.47 1.74 6.53
C LEU A 66 1.60 0.31 7.07
N ILE A 67 2.53 -0.50 6.55
CA ILE A 67 2.79 -1.86 7.06
C ILE A 67 3.16 -1.82 8.54
N VAL A 68 4.07 -0.93 8.94
CA VAL A 68 4.47 -0.77 10.34
C VAL A 68 3.29 -0.36 11.21
N ALA A 69 2.46 0.58 10.75
CA ALA A 69 1.27 1.00 11.48
C ALA A 69 0.26 -0.15 11.64
N LEU A 70 0.04 -0.95 10.59
CA LEU A 70 -0.86 -2.10 10.61
C LEU A 70 -0.35 -3.21 11.53
N ARG A 71 0.95 -3.52 11.50
CA ARG A 71 1.56 -4.53 12.39
C ARG A 71 1.40 -4.19 13.87
N ARG A 72 1.26 -2.90 14.25
CA ARG A 72 1.03 -2.50 15.65
C ARG A 72 -0.39 -2.77 16.15
N ILE A 73 -1.35 -2.88 15.23
CA ILE A 73 -2.78 -3.02 15.58
C ILE A 73 -3.31 -4.41 15.27
N LEU A 74 -2.55 -5.20 14.51
CA LEU A 74 -2.82 -6.61 14.26
C LEU A 74 -2.14 -7.46 15.33
N PRO A 75 -2.75 -8.59 15.74
CA PRO A 75 -2.06 -9.57 16.57
C PRO A 75 -0.85 -10.13 15.82
N ASP A 76 0.18 -10.56 16.54
CA ASP A 76 1.36 -11.20 15.95
C ASP A 76 0.92 -12.31 14.98
N GLN A 77 1.14 -12.08 13.69
CA GLN A 77 1.08 -13.10 12.67
C GLN A 77 2.52 -13.59 12.49
N PRO A 78 2.77 -14.91 12.37
CA PRO A 78 4.11 -15.38 12.02
C PRO A 78 4.54 -14.66 10.74
N ASP A 79 5.74 -14.06 10.76
CA ASP A 79 6.30 -13.34 9.61
C ASP A 79 6.34 -14.29 8.40
N ASP A 80 5.46 -14.03 7.41
CA ASP A 80 5.46 -14.72 6.11
C ASP A 80 6.60 -14.22 5.20
N ASP A 81 7.71 -13.77 5.81
CA ASP A 81 8.89 -13.28 5.10
C ASP A 81 9.75 -14.45 4.55
N THR A 82 9.24 -15.69 4.57
CA THR A 82 9.92 -16.88 4.04
C THR A 82 9.66 -17.13 2.55
N GLU A 83 9.44 -16.12 1.70
CA GLU A 83 9.51 -16.37 0.25
C GLU A 83 9.87 -15.14 -0.58
N THR A 84 11.00 -14.49 -0.30
CA THR A 84 11.68 -13.66 -1.33
C THR A 84 13.18 -13.61 -1.06
N ASP A 85 13.89 -14.74 -1.17
CA ASP A 85 15.29 -14.80 -1.63
C ASP A 85 15.76 -16.26 -1.75
N LYS A 86 15.28 -17.00 -2.75
CA LYS A 86 16.12 -18.03 -3.37
C LYS A 86 16.45 -17.52 -4.75
N GLY A 87 17.63 -16.91 -4.82
CA GLY A 87 18.25 -16.44 -6.04
C GLY A 87 18.08 -17.46 -7.16
N VAL A 88 17.56 -16.95 -8.28
CA VAL A 88 17.91 -17.49 -9.59
C VAL A 88 19.40 -17.19 -9.78
N GLU A 89 20.23 -18.01 -9.17
CA GLU A 89 21.68 -18.01 -9.39
C GLU A 89 21.95 -19.07 -10.46
N ASP A 90 21.87 -18.60 -11.70
CA ASP A 90 22.73 -18.95 -12.83
C ASP A 90 23.37 -20.36 -12.79
N ARG A 91 22.71 -21.34 -13.44
CA ARG A 91 23.32 -22.41 -14.26
C ARG A 91 22.30 -23.27 -14.98
#